data_AF-A0A2M6YQH0-F1
#
_entry.id   AF-A0A2M6YQH0-F1
#
_cell.length_a   1.000
_cell.length_b   1.000
_cell.length_c   1.000
_cell.angle_alpha   90.00
_cell.angle_beta   90.00
_cell.angle_gamma   90.00
#
_symmetry.space_group_name_H-M   'P 1'
#
loop_
_entity.id
_entity.type
_entity.pdbx_description
1 polymer ?
#
loop_
_entity_poly.entity_id
_entity_poly.type
_entity_poly.pdbx_seq_one_letter_code
_entity_poly.pdbx_strand_id
1 'polypeptide(L)'
;MVLGLLPRLIIGLAYGQEYLQAAPVLALLGASLILFFLNALPGNIIQNSPQFKKFLPWAFLNFLVILVLCLILIPRYSIVGAAWAVIGGEVVGLIINNLFVWRILKK
;
A
#
# COMPACT_ATOMS: atom_id res chain seq x y z
N MET A 1 -10.04 -2.03 -9.42
CA MET A 1 -9.93 -2.22 -10.89
C MET A 1 -10.59 -1.10 -11.69
N VAL A 2 -11.78 -0.60 -11.32
CA VAL A 2 -12.46 0.54 -11.98
C VAL A 2 -11.67 1.87 -11.91
N LEU A 3 -11.00 2.14 -10.77
CA LEU A 3 -10.20 3.37 -10.56
C LEU A 3 -8.98 3.49 -11.51
N GLY A 4 -8.44 2.36 -11.99
CA GLY A 4 -7.30 2.36 -12.91
C GLY A 4 -7.67 2.54 -14.38
N LEU A 5 -8.91 2.22 -14.77
CA LEU A 5 -9.36 2.24 -16.17
C LEU A 5 -9.86 3.61 -16.61
N LEU A 6 -10.40 4.43 -15.69
CA LEU A 6 -10.97 5.75 -16.00
C LEU A 6 -10.49 6.88 -15.05
N PRO A 7 -9.18 6.99 -14.74
CA PRO A 7 -8.68 7.95 -13.75
C PRO A 7 -8.92 9.41 -14.17
N ARG A 8 -8.76 9.73 -15.47
CA ARG A 8 -9.02 11.08 -16.01
C ARG A 8 -10.50 11.45 -15.94
N LEU A 9 -11.39 10.49 -16.15
CA LEU A 9 -12.82 10.71 -16.13
C LEU A 9 -13.28 10.97 -14.69
N ILE A 10 -12.82 10.17 -13.73
CA ILE A 10 -13.13 10.35 -12.30
C ILE A 10 -12.64 11.70 -11.79
N ILE A 11 -11.38 12.05 -12.07
CA ILE A 11 -10.81 13.33 -11.60
C ILE A 11 -11.45 14.52 -12.32
N GLY A 12 -11.65 14.41 -13.64
CA GLY A 12 -12.29 15.48 -14.41
C GLY A 12 -13.73 15.77 -13.97
N LEU A 13 -14.48 14.75 -13.55
CA LEU A 13 -15.87 14.90 -13.08
C LEU A 13 -15.96 15.32 -11.61
N ALA A 14 -15.07 14.80 -10.74
CA ALA A 14 -15.13 15.05 -9.30
C ALA A 14 -14.38 16.30 -8.85
N TYR A 15 -13.25 16.63 -9.49
CA TYR A 15 -12.34 17.70 -9.07
C TYR A 15 -12.09 18.76 -10.15
N GLY A 16 -12.44 18.47 -11.41
CA GLY A 16 -12.24 19.39 -12.54
C GLY A 16 -10.93 19.16 -13.30
N GLN A 17 -10.78 19.90 -14.41
CA GLN A 17 -9.69 19.71 -15.38
C GLN A 17 -8.30 20.09 -14.81
N GLU A 18 -8.25 21.00 -13.84
CA GLU A 18 -7.01 21.45 -13.21
C GLU A 18 -6.27 20.33 -12.45
N TYR A 19 -7.00 19.31 -11.99
CA TYR A 19 -6.46 18.19 -11.23
C TYR A 19 -6.07 16.98 -12.09
N LEU A 20 -6.20 17.06 -13.41
CA LEU A 20 -5.88 15.95 -14.31
C LEU A 20 -4.44 15.44 -14.19
N GLN A 21 -3.51 16.27 -13.68
CA GLN A 21 -2.14 15.85 -13.38
C GLN A 21 -2.06 14.74 -12.32
N ALA A 22 -3.09 14.58 -11.47
CA ALA A 22 -3.17 13.51 -10.47
C ALA A 22 -3.75 12.19 -11.03
N ALA A 23 -4.24 12.16 -12.27
CA ALA A 23 -4.77 10.96 -12.90
C ALA A 23 -3.80 9.76 -12.92
N PRO A 24 -2.50 9.91 -13.28
CA PRO A 24 -1.57 8.79 -13.23
C PRO A 24 -1.33 8.26 -11.80
N VAL A 25 -1.36 9.14 -10.79
CA VAL A 25 -1.22 8.77 -9.38
C VAL A 25 -2.41 7.93 -8.93
N LEU A 26 -3.62 8.35 -9.31
CA LEU A 26 -4.84 7.61 -9.02
C LEU A 26 -4.85 6.23 -9.68
N ALA A 27 -4.32 6.11 -10.90
CA ALA A 27 -4.17 4.81 -11.56
C ALA A 27 -3.19 3.89 -10.82
N LEU A 28 -2.05 4.41 -10.38
CA LEU A 28 -1.05 3.68 -9.58
C LEU A 28 -1.63 3.19 -8.25
N LEU A 29 -2.28 4.06 -7.49
CA LEU A 29 -2.98 3.69 -6.26
C LEU A 29 -4.15 2.72 -6.53
N GLY A 30 -4.83 2.89 -7.68
CA GLY A 30 -5.85 1.97 -8.16
C GLY A 30 -5.32 0.56 -8.39
N ALA A 31 -4.06 0.41 -8.81
CA ALA A 31 -3.38 -0.87 -8.92
C ALA A 31 -2.92 -1.41 -7.56
N SER A 32 -2.46 -0.55 -6.64
CA SER A 32 -2.03 -0.94 -5.30
C SER A 32 -3.15 -1.58 -4.46
N LEU A 33 -4.42 -1.25 -4.76
CA LEU A 33 -5.59 -1.91 -4.17
C LEU A 33 -5.55 -3.44 -4.27
N ILE A 34 -5.01 -4.00 -5.34
CA ILE A 34 -4.89 -5.47 -5.49
C ILE A 34 -3.96 -6.02 -4.40
N LEU A 35 -2.82 -5.36 -4.19
CA LEU A 35 -1.86 -5.73 -3.15
C LEU A 35 -2.47 -5.56 -1.75
N PHE A 36 -3.26 -4.51 -1.55
CA PHE A 36 -3.99 -4.27 -0.31
C PHE A 36 -4.97 -5.40 0.01
N PHE A 37 -5.75 -5.87 -0.96
CA PHE A 37 -6.62 -7.02 -0.77
C PHE A 37 -5.85 -8.29 -0.42
N LEU A 38 -4.69 -8.52 -1.05
CA LEU A 38 -3.82 -9.64 -0.71
C LEU A 38 -3.23 -9.52 0.71
N ASN A 39 -2.95 -8.31 1.18
CA ASN A 39 -2.50 -8.02 2.55
C ASN A 39 -3.62 -8.15 3.59
N ALA A 40 -4.88 -7.92 3.22
CA ALA A 40 -6.01 -7.96 4.14
C ALA A 40 -6.23 -9.35 4.74
N LEU A 41 -6.06 -10.41 3.95
CA LEU A 41 -6.21 -11.80 4.41
C LEU A 41 -5.22 -12.20 5.52
N PRO A 42 -3.89 -12.12 5.31
CA PRO A 42 -2.94 -12.43 6.37
C PRO A 42 -3.01 -11.43 7.52
N GLY A 43 -3.32 -10.16 7.26
CA GLY A 43 -3.55 -9.15 8.30
C GLY A 43 -4.71 -9.51 9.23
N ASN A 44 -5.80 -10.06 8.70
CA ASN A 44 -6.92 -10.53 9.51
C ASN A 44 -6.54 -11.75 10.37
N ILE A 45 -5.78 -12.69 9.83
CA ILE A 45 -5.28 -13.87 10.57
C ILE A 45 -4.39 -13.45 11.74
N ILE A 46 -3.47 -12.50 11.49
CA ILE A 46 -2.53 -12.01 12.51
C ILE A 46 -3.26 -11.28 13.65
N GLN A 47 -4.25 -10.43 13.32
CA GLN A 47 -5.01 -9.67 14.32
C GLN A 47 -5.87 -10.55 15.23
N ASN A 48 -6.42 -11.64 14.69
CA ASN A 48 -7.19 -12.62 15.47
C ASN A 48 -6.29 -13.65 16.18
N SER A 49 -4.98 -13.62 15.97
CA SER A 49 -4.04 -14.55 16.60
C SER A 49 -3.55 -14.02 17.95
N PRO A 50 -3.33 -14.88 18.96
CA PRO A 50 -2.70 -14.49 20.23
C PRO A 50 -1.26 -13.95 20.06
N GLN A 51 -0.66 -14.12 18.87
CA GLN A 51 0.69 -13.62 18.56
C GLN A 51 0.70 -12.19 18.00
N PHE A 52 -0.43 -11.48 17.98
CA PHE A 52 -0.51 -10.08 17.54
C PHE A 52 0.55 -9.17 18.18
N LYS A 53 0.80 -9.30 19.49
CA LYS A 53 1.82 -8.51 20.19
C LYS A 53 3.23 -8.72 19.64
N LYS A 54 3.54 -9.91 19.11
CA LYS A 54 4.83 -10.22 18.49
C LYS A 54 4.93 -9.74 17.04
N PHE A 55 3.80 -9.46 16.41
CA PHE A 55 3.74 -8.86 15.08
C PHE A 55 3.94 -7.34 15.10
N LEU A 56 3.64 -6.67 16.22
CA LEU A 56 3.79 -5.22 16.38
C LEU A 56 5.15 -4.64 15.94
N PRO A 57 6.33 -5.23 16.30
CA PRO A 57 7.61 -4.74 15.78
C PRO A 57 7.76 -4.90 14.27
N TRP A 58 7.15 -5.93 13.66
CA TRP A 58 7.17 -6.13 12.21
C TRP A 58 6.28 -5.11 11.49
N ALA A 59 5.12 -4.78 12.06
CA ALA A 59 4.27 -3.70 11.57
C ALA A 59 4.99 -2.35 11.63
N PHE A 60 5.71 -2.08 12.73
CA PHE A 60 6.49 -0.86 12.89
C PHE A 60 7.64 -0.79 11.89
N LEU A 61 8.33 -1.90 11.62
CA LEU A 61 9.36 -1.97 10.58
C LEU A 61 8.78 -1.66 9.20
N ASN A 62 7.62 -2.21 8.86
CA ASN A 62 6.95 -1.91 7.59
C ASN A 62 6.61 -0.41 7.47
N PHE A 63 6.11 0.19 8.56
CA PHE A 63 5.86 1.64 8.62
C PHE A 63 7.14 2.46 8.40
N LEU A 64 8.25 2.08 9.04
CA LEU A 64 9.54 2.75 8.85
C LEU A 64 10.04 2.64 7.41
N VAL A 65 9.89 1.47 6.78
CA VAL A 65 10.25 1.29 5.38
C VAL A 65 9.44 2.24 4.49
N ILE A 66 8.12 2.31 4.67
CA ILE A 66 7.26 3.25 3.93
C ILE A 66 7.70 4.69 4.15
N LEU A 67 7.98 5.07 5.40
CA LEU A 67 8.42 6.43 5.75
C LEU A 67 9.74 6.78 5.05
N VAL A 68 10.72 5.87 5.06
CA VAL A 68 12.01 6.07 4.35
C VAL A 68 11.79 6.18 2.85
N LEU A 69 10.95 5.31 2.26
CA LEU A 69 10.60 5.43 0.84
C LEU A 69 9.96 6.78 0.53
N CYS A 70 9.01 7.24 1.36
CA CYS A 70 8.40 8.56 1.20
C CYS A 70 9.44 9.68 1.25
N LEU A 71 10.34 9.67 2.23
CA LEU A 71 11.38 10.70 2.37
C LEU A 71 12.34 10.76 1.17
N ILE A 72 12.60 9.63 0.51
CA ILE A 72 13.50 9.57 -0.65
C ILE A 72 12.76 9.89 -1.96
N LEU A 73 11.55 9.35 -2.15
CA LEU A 73 10.83 9.43 -3.42
C LEU A 73 10.04 10.73 -3.58
N ILE A 74 9.49 11.31 -2.50
CA ILE A 74 8.73 12.56 -2.55
C ILE A 74 9.58 13.74 -3.05
N PRO A 75 10.81 14.01 -2.57
CA PRO A 75 11.57 15.16 -3.05
C PRO A 75 11.97 15.04 -4.52
N ARG A 76 12.07 13.82 -5.07
CA ARG A 76 12.48 13.59 -6.46
C ARG A 76 11.32 13.46 -7.45
N TYR A 77 10.18 12.92 -7.01
CA TYR A 77 9.04 12.58 -7.88
C TYR A 77 7.69 13.13 -7.37
N SER A 78 7.70 13.98 -6.34
CA SER A 78 6.51 14.60 -5.75
C SER A 78 5.41 13.56 -5.42
N ILE A 79 4.17 13.84 -5.81
CA ILE A 79 2.99 12.99 -5.55
C ILE A 79 3.13 11.60 -6.19
N VAL A 80 3.80 11.48 -7.35
CA VAL A 80 4.05 10.19 -7.99
C VAL A 80 4.99 9.33 -7.14
N GLY A 81 5.98 9.97 -6.50
CA GLY A 81 6.88 9.32 -5.55
C GLY A 81 6.15 8.73 -4.34
N ALA A 82 5.15 9.44 -3.83
CA ALA A 82 4.31 8.94 -2.74
C ALA A 82 3.51 7.68 -3.15
N ALA A 83 2.94 7.65 -4.36
CA ALA A 83 2.23 6.47 -4.85
C ALA A 83 3.15 5.24 -4.98
N TRP A 84 4.38 5.43 -5.45
CA TRP A 84 5.38 4.36 -5.51
C TRP A 84 5.82 3.89 -4.14
N ALA A 85 5.94 4.79 -3.16
CA ALA A 85 6.24 4.43 -1.77
C ALA A 85 5.13 3.55 -1.17
N VAL A 86 3.86 3.83 -1.47
CA VAL A 86 2.72 3.00 -1.05
C VAL A 86 2.79 1.61 -1.67
N ILE A 87 3.02 1.51 -2.98
CA ILE A 87 3.16 0.20 -3.66
C ILE A 87 4.32 -0.59 -3.06
N GLY A 88 5.47 0.05 -2.85
CA GLY A 88 6.62 -0.58 -2.21
C GLY A 88 6.31 -1.08 -0.80
N GLY A 89 5.60 -0.28 -0.02
CA GLY A 89 5.10 -0.64 1.30
C GLY A 89 4.17 -1.83 1.31
N GLU A 90 3.23 -1.87 0.37
CA GLU A 90 2.29 -2.98 0.22
C GLU A 90 3.02 -4.28 -0.15
N VAL A 91 4.03 -4.23 -1.02
CA VAL A 91 4.87 -5.40 -1.37
C VAL A 91 5.66 -5.89 -0.16
N VAL A 92 6.33 -4.99 0.57
CA VAL A 92 7.10 -5.35 1.77
C VAL A 92 6.19 -5.90 2.86
N GLY A 93 5.05 -5.25 3.09
CA GLY A 93 4.00 -5.69 3.99
C GLY A 93 3.50 -7.08 3.65
N LEU A 94 3.28 -7.37 2.36
CA LEU A 94 2.82 -8.69 1.89
C LEU A 94 3.83 -9.79 2.19
N ILE A 95 5.11 -9.52 1.97
CA ILE A 95 6.18 -10.47 2.29
C ILE A 95 6.22 -10.73 3.80
N ILE A 96 6.25 -9.68 4.62
CA ILE A 96 6.31 -9.78 6.08
C ILE A 96 5.07 -10.51 6.65
N ASN A 97 3.88 -10.11 6.22
CA ASN A 97 2.60 -10.68 6.64
C ASN A 97 2.53 -12.16 6.32
N ASN A 98 2.86 -12.54 5.08
CA ASN A 98 2.77 -13.93 4.64
C ASN A 98 3.80 -14.82 5.35
N LEU A 99 5.04 -14.33 5.54
CA LEU A 99 6.07 -15.04 6.33
C LEU A 99 5.65 -15.24 7.78
N PHE A 100 5.00 -14.25 8.40
CA PHE A 100 4.54 -14.34 9.78
C PHE A 100 3.35 -15.29 9.92
N VAL A 101 2.38 -15.25 9.00
CA VAL A 101 1.26 -16.21 8.95
C VAL A 101 1.78 -17.64 8.78
N TRP A 102 2.75 -17.86 7.90
CA TRP A 102 3.40 -19.17 7.77
C TRP A 102 4.01 -19.66 9.08
N ARG A 103 4.64 -18.77 9.86
CA ARG A 103 5.16 -19.11 11.20
C ARG A 103 4.08 -19.41 12.22
N ILE A 104 2.89 -18.81 12.10
CA ILE A 104 1.74 -19.11 12.97
C ILE A 104 1.17 -20.49 12.62
N LEU A 105 0.96 -20.78 11.32
CA LEU A 105 0.30 -21.99 10.83
C LEU A 105 1.17 -23.25 10.95
N LYS A 106 2.50 -23.11 10.88
CA LYS A 106 3.44 -24.24 10.98
C LYS A 106 3.77 -24.62 12.43
N LYS A 107 3.09 -24.02 13.40
CA LYS A 107 3.28 -24.24 14.83
C LYS A 107 2.11 -25.04 15.39
#